data_AF-A0A415E2T1-F1
#
_entry.id   AF-A0A415E2T1-F1
#
_cell.length_a   1.000
_cell.length_b   1.000
_cell.length_c   1.000
_cell.angle_alpha   90.00
_cell.angle_beta   90.00
_cell.angle_gamma   90.00
#
_symmetry.space_group_name_H-M   'P 1'
#
loop_
_entity.id
_entity.type
_entity.pdbx_description
1 polymer ?
#
loop_
_entity_poly.entity_id
_entity_poly.type
_entity_poly.pdbx_seq_one_letter_code
_entity_poly.pdbx_strand_id
1 'polypeptide(L)'
;MSELYTRFMEWVMPFLQANWQFFFIVTGALFLLGAIFRWKWVCDPQGENVLGFRAFVFRNFGEKGYRVIQGISGALIILCGLVLWILM
;
A
#
# COMPACT_ATOMS: atom_id res chain seq x y z
N MET A 1 -23.54 5.24 20.06
CA MET A 1 -22.75 4.13 19.50
C MET A 1 -23.52 2.84 19.73
N SER A 2 -23.74 2.03 18.71
CA SER A 2 -24.47 0.76 18.82
C SER A 2 -23.64 -0.29 19.57
N GLU A 3 -24.28 -1.08 20.43
CA GLU A 3 -23.63 -2.15 21.23
C GLU A 3 -22.82 -3.15 20.35
N LEU A 4 -23.30 -3.40 19.13
CA LEU A 4 -22.64 -4.23 18.13
C LEU A 4 -21.27 -3.68 17.71
N TYR A 5 -21.16 -2.36 17.59
CA TYR A 5 -19.92 -1.70 17.19
C TYR A 5 -18.86 -1.81 18.29
N THR A 6 -19.25 -1.62 19.55
CA THR A 6 -18.35 -1.75 20.71
C THR A 6 -17.80 -3.17 20.84
N ARG A 7 -18.65 -4.21 20.76
CA ARG A 7 -18.17 -5.59 20.81
C ARG A 7 -17.29 -5.97 19.63
N PHE A 8 -17.61 -5.47 18.44
CA PHE A 8 -16.78 -5.68 17.26
C PHE A 8 -15.40 -5.04 17.42
N MET A 9 -15.33 -3.79 17.90
CA MET A 9 -14.07 -3.08 18.12
C MET A 9 -13.22 -3.74 19.21
N GLU A 10 -13.83 -4.22 20.31
CA GLU A 10 -13.11 -4.95 21.37
C GLU A 10 -12.43 -6.23 20.87
N TRP A 11 -13.00 -6.88 19.85
CA TRP A 11 -12.41 -8.06 19.25
C TRP A 11 -11.37 -7.71 18.16
N VAL A 12 -11.69 -6.75 17.29
CA VAL A 12 -10.82 -6.36 16.16
C VAL A 12 -9.56 -5.64 16.61
N MET A 13 -9.66 -4.70 17.55
CA MET A 13 -8.53 -3.88 18.00
C MET A 13 -7.33 -4.70 18.50
N PRO A 14 -7.48 -5.66 19.44
CA PRO A 14 -6.34 -6.45 19.92
C PRO A 14 -5.78 -7.36 18.83
N PHE A 15 -6.63 -7.89 17.95
CA PHE A 15 -6.17 -8.70 16.81
C PHE A 15 -5.32 -7.87 15.85
N LEU A 16 -5.78 -6.67 15.50
CA LEU A 16 -5.08 -5.76 14.58
C LEU A 16 -3.78 -5.22 15.20
N GLN A 17 -3.76 -4.98 16.50
CA GLN A 17 -2.57 -4.53 17.22
C GLN A 17 -1.52 -5.65 17.36
N ALA A 18 -1.95 -6.90 17.58
CA ALA A 18 -1.06 -8.06 17.62
C ALA A 18 -0.49 -8.42 16.24
N ASN A 19 -1.22 -8.09 15.18
CA ASN A 19 -0.94 -8.50 13.80
C ASN A 19 -0.74 -7.27 12.89
N TRP A 20 -0.16 -6.19 13.41
CA TRP A 20 0.03 -4.92 12.68
C TRP A 20 0.89 -5.10 11.40
N GLN A 21 1.73 -6.14 11.34
CA GLN A 21 2.53 -6.51 10.19
C GLN A 21 1.66 -6.87 8.97
N PHE A 22 0.47 -7.45 9.19
CA PHE A 22 -0.46 -7.73 8.09
C PHE A 22 -0.95 -6.46 7.42
N PHE A 23 -0.99 -5.32 8.13
CA PHE A 23 -1.31 -4.04 7.52
C PHE A 23 -0.28 -3.64 6.46
N PHE A 24 1.01 -3.88 6.73
CA PHE A 24 2.09 -3.65 5.76
C PHE A 24 2.00 -4.62 4.58
N ILE A 25 1.74 -5.89 4.84
CA ILE A 25 1.61 -6.91 3.79
C ILE A 25 0.41 -6.60 2.88
N VAL A 26 -0.76 -6.29 3.45
CA VAL A 26 -1.97 -5.92 2.70
C VAL A 26 -1.76 -4.63 1.93
N THR A 27 -1.14 -3.62 2.54
CA THR A 27 -0.83 -2.35 1.86
C THR A 27 0.12 -2.58 0.68
N GLY A 28 1.19 -3.38 0.86
CA GLY A 28 2.10 -3.73 -0.22
C GLY A 28 1.43 -4.54 -1.33
N ALA A 29 0.54 -5.47 -0.98
CA ALA A 29 -0.24 -6.26 -1.93
C ALA A 29 -1.22 -5.38 -2.73
N LEU A 30 -1.86 -4.40 -2.09
CA LEU A 30 -2.71 -3.41 -2.77
C LEU A 30 -1.91 -2.58 -3.78
N PHE A 31 -0.66 -2.20 -3.45
CA PHE A 31 0.22 -1.52 -4.38
C PHE A 31 0.63 -2.39 -5.58
N LEU A 32 0.90 -3.67 -5.36
CA LEU A 32 1.16 -4.64 -6.44
C LEU A 32 -0.07 -4.87 -7.31
N LEU A 33 -1.24 -5.06 -6.71
CA LEU A 33 -2.52 -5.23 -7.41
C LEU A 33 -2.87 -3.98 -8.21
N GLY A 34 -2.64 -2.79 -7.64
CA GLY A 34 -2.84 -1.52 -8.35
C GLY A 34 -1.95 -1.40 -9.60
N ALA A 35 -0.70 -1.89 -9.53
CA ALA A 35 0.22 -1.93 -10.66
C ALA A 35 -0.19 -2.95 -11.74
N ILE A 36 -0.66 -4.14 -11.35
CA ILE A 36 -1.07 -5.23 -12.27
C ILE A 36 -2.43 -4.92 -12.93
N PHE A 37 -3.43 -4.50 -12.16
CA PHE A 37 -4.81 -4.30 -12.62
C PHE A 37 -5.05 -2.93 -13.27
N ARG A 38 -4.00 -2.13 -13.53
CA ARG A 38 -4.09 -0.79 -14.13
C ARG A 38 -5.16 0.08 -13.47
N TRP A 39 -5.18 0.06 -12.14
CA TRP A 39 -6.14 0.80 -11.34
C TRP A 39 -5.98 2.31 -11.56
N LYS A 40 -7.00 2.96 -12.15
CA LYS A 40 -6.96 4.39 -12.49
C LYS A 40 -6.65 5.28 -11.28
N TRP A 41 -7.26 5.08 -10.12
CA TRP A 41 -6.92 5.85 -8.90
C TRP A 41 -5.46 5.73 -8.39
N VAL A 42 -4.70 4.70 -8.82
CA VAL A 42 -3.30 4.48 -8.42
C VAL A 42 -2.34 4.94 -9.52
N CYS A 43 -2.75 4.81 -10.78
CA CYS A 43 -1.94 5.02 -11.98
C CYS A 43 -2.34 6.21 -12.85
N ASP A 44 -3.42 6.93 -12.54
CA ASP A 44 -3.91 8.05 -13.36
C ASP A 44 -3.31 9.37 -12.83
N PRO A 45 -2.41 10.03 -13.60
CA PRO A 45 -1.74 11.26 -13.20
C PRO A 45 -2.60 12.52 -13.44
N GLN A 46 -3.87 12.39 -13.82
CA GLN A 46 -4.74 13.51 -14.21
C GLN A 46 -5.21 14.40 -13.05
N GLY A 47 -4.84 14.09 -11.80
CA GLY A 47 -5.04 14.99 -10.66
C GLY A 47 -3.77 15.78 -10.38
N GLU A 48 -3.76 17.05 -10.79
CA GLU A 48 -2.81 18.10 -10.41
C GLU A 48 -2.07 17.82 -9.10
N ASN A 49 -0.75 17.62 -9.15
CA ASN A 49 0.14 17.98 -8.05
C ASN A 49 1.59 18.07 -8.55
N VAL A 50 2.04 19.31 -8.70
CA VAL A 50 3.28 19.78 -9.36
C VAL A 50 4.54 19.55 -8.51
N LEU A 51 4.49 18.79 -7.39
CA LEU A 51 5.60 18.77 -6.40
C LEU A 51 5.97 17.42 -5.76
N GLY A 52 5.45 16.28 -6.22
CA GLY A 52 5.80 14.97 -5.64
C GLY A 52 6.87 14.20 -6.43
N PHE A 53 7.65 13.36 -5.75
CA PHE A 53 8.53 12.31 -6.33
C PHE A 53 7.88 11.56 -7.52
N ARG A 54 6.54 11.41 -7.52
CA ARG A 54 5.73 10.89 -8.65
C ARG A 54 5.94 11.66 -9.97
N ALA A 55 6.00 12.99 -9.95
CA ALA A 55 6.20 13.82 -11.14
C ALA A 55 7.64 13.72 -11.68
N PHE A 56 8.62 13.62 -10.77
CA PHE A 56 10.03 13.36 -11.12
C PHE A 56 10.17 11.99 -11.82
N VAL A 57 9.57 10.95 -11.25
CA VAL A 57 9.57 9.59 -11.81
C VAL A 57 8.84 9.53 -13.16
N PHE A 58 7.68 10.18 -13.29
CA PHE A 58 6.94 10.22 -14.56
C PHE A 58 7.77 10.86 -15.67
N ARG A 59 8.50 11.94 -15.37
CA ARG A 59 9.33 12.67 -16.34
C ARG A 59 10.61 11.94 -16.72
N ASN A 60 11.21 11.16 -15.80
CA ASN A 60 12.46 10.43 -16.05
C ASN A 60 12.25 9.03 -16.68
N PHE A 61 11.08 8.41 -16.47
CA PHE A 61 10.84 7.00 -16.78
C PHE A 61 9.55 6.72 -17.61
N GLY A 62 8.71 7.72 -17.84
CA GLY A 62 7.45 7.61 -18.60
C GLY A 62 6.38 6.75 -17.93
N GLU A 63 5.23 6.59 -18.59
CA GLU A 63 4.10 5.77 -18.10
C GLU A 63 4.50 4.32 -17.77
N LYS A 64 5.48 3.77 -18.48
CA LYS A 64 5.94 2.39 -18.28
C LYS A 64 6.83 2.26 -17.03
N GLY A 65 7.71 3.21 -16.75
CA GLY A 65 8.60 3.11 -15.58
C GLY A 65 7.94 3.50 -14.25
N TYR A 66 6.90 4.34 -14.28
CA TYR A 66 6.05 4.55 -13.10
C TYR A 66 5.44 3.23 -12.59
N ARG A 67 5.03 2.34 -13.49
CA ARG A 67 4.47 1.02 -13.15
C ARG A 67 5.51 0.11 -12.49
N VAL A 68 6.73 0.11 -13.02
CA VAL A 68 7.85 -0.68 -12.49
C VAL A 68 8.22 -0.21 -11.09
N ILE A 69 8.32 1.10 -10.87
CA ILE A 69 8.66 1.66 -9.55
C ILE A 69 7.53 1.41 -8.53
N GLN A 70 6.27 1.45 -8.97
CA GLN A 70 5.15 1.12 -8.09
C GLN A 70 5.15 -0.36 -7.69
N GLY A 71 5.53 -1.24 -8.62
CA GLY A 71 5.73 -2.67 -8.34
C GLY A 71 6.91 -2.94 -7.40
N ILE A 72 8.06 -2.30 -7.64
CA ILE A 72 9.26 -2.45 -6.80
C ILE A 72 9.01 -1.93 -5.39
N SER A 73 8.35 -0.78 -5.24
CA SER A 73 8.01 -0.24 -3.92
C SER A 73 7.01 -1.12 -3.17
N GLY A 74 5.99 -1.67 -3.86
CA GLY A 74 5.08 -2.67 -3.28
C GLY A 74 5.81 -3.92 -2.82
N ALA A 75 6.73 -4.45 -3.64
CA ALA A 75 7.55 -5.60 -3.29
C ALA A 75 8.47 -5.33 -2.09
N LEU A 76 9.10 -4.15 -2.02
CA LEU A 76 9.92 -3.71 -0.89
C LEU A 76 9.11 -3.63 0.41
N ILE A 77 7.88 -3.10 0.36
CA ILE A 77 6.99 -3.01 1.53
C ILE A 77 6.61 -4.40 2.03
N ILE A 78 6.29 -5.34 1.13
CA ILE A 78 5.99 -6.74 1.51
C ILE A 78 7.22 -7.41 2.11
N LEU A 79 8.39 -7.25 1.49
CA LEU A 79 9.65 -7.79 2.01
C LEU A 79 9.94 -7.26 3.42
N CYS A 80 9.79 -5.96 3.63
CA CYS A 80 9.96 -5.34 4.94
C CYS A 80 8.96 -5.88 5.97
N GLY A 81 7.68 -6.02 5.58
CA GLY A 81 6.64 -6.62 6.42
C GLY A 81 6.91 -8.08 6.80
N LEU A 82 7.41 -8.89 5.86
CA LEU A 82 7.80 -10.28 6.09
C LEU A 82 9.02 -10.38 7.03
N VAL A 83 10.03 -9.52 6.85
CA VAL A 83 11.20 -9.48 7.74
C VAL A 83 10.78 -9.08 9.16
N LEU A 84 9.92 -8.07 9.31
CA LEU A 84 9.38 -7.66 10.62
C LEU A 84 8.52 -8.74 11.26
N TRP A 85 7.85 -9.59 10.46
CA TRP A 85 7.09 -10.72 10.96
C TRP A 85 7.98 -11.89 11.41
N ILE A 86 9.11 -12.12 10.74
CA ILE A 86 10.07 -13.16 11.14
C ILE A 86 10.89 -12.74 12.37
N LEU A 87 11.16 -11.43 12.52
CA LEU A 87 12.00 -10.89 13.59
C LEU A 87 11.29 -10.77 14.94
N MET A 88 9.95 -10.72 14.97
CA MET A 88 9.13 -10.58 16.19
C MET A 88 8.40 -11.88 16.50
#